data_AF-A0A1N7SPJ9-F1
#
_entry.id   AF-A0A1N7SPJ9-F1
#
_cell.length_a   1.000
_cell.length_b   1.000
_cell.length_c   1.000
_cell.angle_alpha   90.00
_cell.angle_beta   90.00
_cell.angle_gamma   90.00
#
_symmetry.space_group_name_H-M   'P 1'
#
loop_
_entity.id
_entity.type
_entity.pdbx_description
1 polymer ?
#
loop_
_entity_poly.entity_id
_entity_poly.type
_entity_poly.pdbx_seq_one_letter_code
_entity_poly.pdbx_strand_id
1 'polypeptide(L)'
;MLRKLRPSTAVTGCWSANSTALYRCLKAGRIVESEELDTISDGTAGGIDPDTITFGMSQQVITDTALVTEEEVRAAMKRIAQTDGWMVEGAQASRWRRCSGRRQSIRGAR
;
A
#
# COMPACT_ATOMS: atom_id res chain seq x y z
N MET A 1 16.76 7.17 4.32
CA MET A 1 16.68 8.59 4.72
C MET A 1 15.58 8.84 5.77
N LEU A 2 14.32 8.49 5.48
CA LEU A 2 13.17 8.85 6.34
C LEU A 2 13.27 8.34 7.79
N ARG A 3 13.53 7.04 8.02
CA ARG A 3 13.72 6.46 9.37
C ARG A 3 14.91 7.05 10.13
N LYS A 4 15.96 7.47 9.42
CA LYS A 4 17.14 8.11 10.03
C LYS A 4 16.83 9.53 10.49
N LEU A 5 16.02 10.27 9.73
CA LEU A 5 15.64 11.65 10.04
C LEU A 5 14.49 11.72 11.07
N ARG A 6 13.54 10.78 11.02
CA ARG A 6 12.36 10.75 11.89
C ARG A 6 11.98 9.30 12.23
N PRO A 7 12.60 8.69 13.26
CA PRO A 7 12.41 7.28 13.61
C PRO A 7 10.96 6.91 13.96
N SER A 8 10.18 7.88 14.48
CA SER A 8 8.77 7.71 14.84
C SER A 8 7.80 7.76 13.67
N THR A 9 8.29 7.90 12.42
CA THR A 9 7.42 7.96 11.25
C THR A 9 6.86 6.59 10.94
N ALA A 10 5.54 6.44 11.06
CA ALA A 10 4.84 5.24 10.63
C ALA A 10 4.90 5.11 9.09
N VAL A 11 5.37 3.96 8.61
CA VAL A 11 5.36 3.60 7.19
C VAL A 11 4.35 2.49 6.99
N THR A 12 3.29 2.81 6.27
CA THR A 12 2.23 1.87 5.95
C THR A 12 2.38 1.36 4.52
N GLY A 13 2.53 0.04 4.38
CA GLY A 13 2.36 -0.64 3.10
C GLY A 13 0.87 -0.82 2.79
N CYS A 14 0.50 -0.67 1.53
CA CYS A 14 -0.88 -0.79 1.06
C CYS A 14 -0.89 -1.66 -0.19
N TRP A 15 -1.77 -2.66 -0.23
CA TRP A 15 -1.90 -3.60 -1.34
C TRP A 15 -3.37 -3.80 -1.70
N SER A 16 -3.64 -4.20 -2.94
CA SER A 16 -4.97 -4.68 -3.30
C SER A 16 -5.23 -6.02 -2.60
N ALA A 17 -6.47 -6.26 -2.19
CA ALA A 17 -6.90 -7.57 -1.71
C ALA A 17 -6.74 -8.68 -2.76
N ASN A 18 -6.70 -8.32 -4.05
CA ASN A 18 -6.54 -9.24 -5.17
C ASN A 18 -5.07 -9.52 -5.52
N SER A 19 -4.15 -8.70 -5.04
CA SER A 19 -2.70 -8.81 -5.29
C SER A 19 -1.94 -8.57 -3.99
N THR A 20 -1.57 -9.67 -3.33
CA THR A 20 -1.10 -9.64 -1.93
C THR A 20 0.26 -10.31 -1.71
N ALA A 21 1.04 -10.57 -2.77
CA ALA A 21 2.33 -11.25 -2.68
C ALA A 21 3.23 -10.72 -1.55
N LEU A 22 3.60 -9.44 -1.57
CA LEU A 22 4.46 -8.86 -0.52
C LEU A 22 3.77 -8.80 0.84
N TYR A 23 2.47 -8.50 0.89
CA TYR A 23 1.70 -8.49 2.13
C TYR A 23 1.76 -9.86 2.83
N ARG A 24 1.54 -10.94 2.09
CA ARG A 24 1.58 -12.32 2.61
C ARG A 24 3.00 -12.70 3.03
N CYS A 25 4.02 -12.35 2.25
CA CYS A 25 5.40 -12.59 2.64
C CYS A 25 5.77 -11.88 3.95
N LEU A 26 5.35 -10.62 4.11
CA LEU A 26 5.58 -9.85 5.35
C LEU A 26 4.86 -10.48 6.55
N LYS A 27 3.64 -10.98 6.37
CA LYS A 27 2.89 -11.67 7.43
C LYS A 27 3.49 -13.03 7.78
N ALA A 28 3.98 -13.77 6.78
CA ALA A 28 4.61 -15.07 6.96
C ALA A 28 6.06 -14.97 7.49
N GLY A 29 6.69 -13.80 7.39
CA GLY A 29 8.09 -13.59 7.76
C GLY A 29 9.10 -14.22 6.79
N ARG A 30 8.63 -14.85 5.72
CA ARG A 30 9.41 -15.50 4.66
C ARG A 30 8.70 -15.31 3.32
N ILE A 31 9.43 -15.50 2.22
CA ILE A 31 8.84 -15.47 0.89
C ILE A 31 7.92 -16.68 0.73
N VAL A 32 6.69 -16.41 0.32
CA VAL A 32 5.64 -17.41 0.07
C VAL A 32 5.00 -17.10 -1.26
N GLU A 33 4.59 -18.13 -1.98
CA GLU A 33 3.76 -17.94 -3.16
C GLU A 33 2.40 -17.38 -2.75
N SER A 34 1.89 -16.46 -3.56
CA SER A 34 0.55 -15.92 -3.43
C SER A 34 -0.15 -16.07 -4.76
N GLU A 35 -1.41 -16.49 -4.71
CA GLU A 35 -2.31 -16.33 -5.84
C GLU A 35 -2.51 -14.84 -6.09
N GLU A 36 -2.37 -14.45 -7.35
CA GLU A 36 -2.60 -13.10 -7.86
C GLU A 36 -3.85 -13.18 -8.74
N LEU A 37 -4.83 -12.35 -8.42
CA LEU A 37 -6.08 -12.22 -9.16
C LEU A 37 -6.07 -10.90 -9.94
N ASP A 38 -6.91 -10.81 -10.97
CA ASP A 38 -7.09 -9.57 -11.73
C ASP A 38 -7.40 -8.40 -10.79
N THR A 39 -6.64 -7.31 -10.93
CA THR A 39 -6.75 -6.10 -10.11
C THR A 39 -6.70 -4.85 -10.98
N ILE A 40 -7.46 -3.82 -10.59
CA ILE A 40 -7.38 -2.47 -11.17
C ILE A 40 -6.01 -1.83 -10.85
N SER A 41 -5.28 -2.40 -9.90
CA SER A 41 -3.92 -2.03 -9.49
C SER A 41 -2.86 -2.94 -10.14
N ASP A 42 -2.96 -3.13 -11.45
CA ASP A 42 -2.07 -3.98 -12.24
C ASP A 42 -0.58 -3.59 -12.12
N GLY A 43 -0.27 -2.30 -11.99
CA GLY A 43 1.10 -1.80 -11.78
C GLY A 43 1.74 -2.21 -10.45
N THR A 44 0.97 -2.73 -9.50
CA THR A 44 1.47 -3.34 -8.26
C THR A 44 1.29 -4.85 -8.22
N ALA A 45 0.66 -5.42 -9.26
CA ALA A 45 0.46 -6.85 -9.40
C ALA A 45 1.76 -7.52 -9.81
N GLY A 46 2.01 -8.69 -9.23
CA GLY A 46 3.24 -9.43 -9.46
C GLY A 46 3.74 -10.12 -8.21
N GLY A 47 4.18 -11.36 -8.40
CA GLY A 47 4.81 -12.14 -7.35
C GLY A 47 6.11 -11.53 -6.84
N ILE A 48 6.64 -12.09 -5.76
CA ILE A 48 7.97 -11.77 -5.27
C ILE A 48 8.95 -12.83 -5.73
N ASP A 49 10.04 -12.38 -6.34
CA ASP A 49 11.20 -13.21 -6.61
C ASP A 49 11.82 -13.69 -5.28
N PRO A 50 12.03 -15.01 -5.08
CA PRO A 50 12.70 -15.57 -3.90
C PRO A 50 14.04 -14.91 -3.55
N ASP A 51 14.79 -14.42 -4.54
CA ASP A 51 16.11 -13.82 -4.33
C ASP A 51 16.06 -12.29 -4.24
N THR A 52 14.88 -11.71 -3.99
CA THR A 52 14.74 -10.26 -3.95
C THR A 52 15.42 -9.62 -2.72
N ILE A 53 16.28 -8.63 -2.98
CA ILE A 53 16.84 -7.76 -1.93
C ILE A 53 15.77 -6.90 -1.24
N THR A 54 14.61 -6.71 -1.88
CA THR A 54 13.56 -5.80 -1.42
C THR A 54 12.77 -6.34 -0.23
N PHE A 55 12.74 -7.66 -0.03
CA PHE A 55 11.98 -8.29 1.04
C PHE A 55 12.54 -7.92 2.43
N GLY A 56 13.84 -8.11 2.63
CA GLY A 56 14.51 -7.77 3.89
C GLY A 56 14.44 -6.26 4.20
N MET A 57 14.52 -5.41 3.18
CA MET A 57 14.33 -3.96 3.35
C MET A 57 12.88 -3.62 3.74
N SER A 58 11.91 -4.27 3.11
CA SER A 58 10.49 -4.08 3.39
C SER A 58 10.14 -4.47 4.83
N GLN A 59 10.67 -5.58 5.34
CA GLN A 59 10.50 -6.00 6.73
C GLN A 59 11.05 -4.97 7.74
N GLN A 60 12.14 -4.28 7.41
CA GLN A 60 12.74 -3.30 8.31
C GLN A 60 12.05 -1.93 8.27
N VAL A 61 11.38 -1.59 7.17
CA VAL A 61 10.86 -0.24 6.93
C VAL A 61 9.35 -0.18 7.14
N ILE A 62 8.61 -1.21 6.76
CA ILE A 62 7.14 -1.21 6.83
C ILE A 62 6.72 -1.53 8.27
N THR A 63 6.06 -0.57 8.91
CA THR A 63 5.59 -0.68 10.30
C THR A 63 4.13 -1.11 10.40
N ASP A 64 3.36 -0.93 9.33
CA ASP A 64 1.91 -1.18 9.31
C ASP A 64 1.49 -1.62 7.90
N THR A 65 0.44 -2.42 7.80
CA THR A 65 -0.03 -3.02 6.55
C THR A 65 -1.53 -2.79 6.39
N ALA A 66 -1.97 -2.42 5.20
CA ALA A 66 -3.39 -2.36 4.86
C ALA A 66 -3.68 -3.07 3.55
N LEU A 67 -4.86 -3.67 3.49
CA LEU A 67 -5.47 -4.17 2.26
C LEU A 67 -6.61 -3.25 1.87
N VAL A 68 -6.79 -3.05 0.57
CA VAL A 68 -7.93 -2.32 0.01
C VAL A 68 -8.61 -3.19 -1.04
N THR A 69 -9.94 -3.09 -1.10
CA THR A 69 -10.70 -3.83 -2.12
C THR A 69 -10.74 -3.06 -3.43
N GLU A 70 -11.02 -3.75 -4.54
CA GLU A 70 -11.19 -3.10 -5.85
C GLU A 70 -12.29 -2.04 -5.85
N GLU A 71 -13.36 -2.25 -5.07
CA GLU A 71 -14.42 -1.25 -4.90
C GLU A 71 -13.90 0.01 -4.17
N GLU A 72 -13.05 -0.17 -3.16
CA GLU A 72 -12.41 0.95 -2.46
C GLU A 72 -11.44 1.72 -3.35
N VAL A 73 -10.70 1.03 -4.22
CA VAL A 73 -9.83 1.63 -5.25
C VAL A 73 -10.67 2.46 -6.21
N ARG A 74 -11.77 1.89 -6.74
CA ARG A 74 -12.69 2.58 -7.66
C ARG A 74 -13.33 3.81 -7.01
N ALA A 75 -13.76 3.70 -5.76
CA ALA A 75 -14.32 4.81 -5.00
C ALA A 75 -13.29 5.93 -4.78
N ALA A 76 -12.03 5.57 -4.49
CA ALA A 76 -10.94 6.54 -4.34
C ALA A 76 -10.62 7.24 -5.67
N MET A 77 -10.55 6.51 -6.80
CA MET A 77 -10.35 7.11 -8.12
C MET A 77 -11.46 8.12 -8.46
N LYS A 78 -12.73 7.74 -8.26
CA LYS A 78 -13.89 8.63 -8.46
C LYS A 78 -13.78 9.88 -7.60
N ARG A 79 -13.39 9.73 -6.33
CA ARG A 79 -13.26 10.84 -5.39
C ARG A 79 -12.18 11.82 -5.82
N ILE A 80 -10.99 11.34 -6.19
CA ILE A 80 -9.86 12.18 -6.60
C ILE A 80 -10.21 12.95 -7.89
N ALA A 81 -10.85 12.27 -8.84
CA ALA A 81 -11.33 12.93 -10.06
C ALA A 81 -12.36 14.03 -9.77
N GLN A 82 -13.24 13.83 -8.78
CA GLN A 82 -14.26 14.79 -8.38
C GLN A 82 -13.73 15.95 -7.53
N THR A 83 -12.76 15.70 -6.63
CA THR A 83 -12.27 16.73 -5.69
C THR A 83 -11.09 17.51 -6.22
N ASP A 84 -10.14 16.84 -6.89
CA ASP A 84 -8.86 17.41 -7.28
C ASP A 84 -8.74 17.56 -8.80
N GLY A 85 -9.69 17.03 -9.57
CA GLY A 85 -9.75 17.12 -11.03
C GLY A 85 -8.70 16.28 -11.77
N TRP A 86 -8.02 15.37 -11.06
CA TRP A 86 -6.92 14.56 -11.61
C TRP A 86 -7.37 13.11 -11.83
N MET A 87 -6.96 12.53 -12.96
CA MET A 87 -7.05 11.08 -13.15
C MET A 87 -5.82 10.40 -12.55
N VAL A 88 -6.04 9.33 -11.78
CA VAL A 88 -4.99 8.56 -11.12
C VAL A 88 -5.17 7.07 -11.38
N GLU A 89 -4.07 6.35 -11.51
CA GLU A 89 -4.06 4.90 -11.66
C GLU A 89 -4.54 4.18 -10.39
N GLY A 90 -5.06 2.95 -10.53
CA GLY A 90 -5.57 2.15 -9.42
C GLY A 90 -4.56 1.94 -8.29
N ALA A 91 -3.28 1.77 -8.65
CA ALA A 91 -2.17 1.68 -7.71
C ALA A 91 -2.05 2.92 -6.80
N GLN A 92 -2.26 4.11 -7.34
CA GLN A 92 -2.17 5.35 -6.58
C GLN A 92 -3.44 5.61 -5.77
N ALA A 93 -4.60 5.25 -6.33
CA ALA A 93 -5.88 5.37 -5.64
C ALA A 93 -5.99 4.42 -4.43
N SER A 94 -5.38 3.24 -4.49
CA SER A 94 -5.32 2.26 -3.39
C SER A 94 -4.80 2.89 -2.09
N ARG A 95 -3.82 3.81 -2.21
CA ARG A 95 -3.16 4.47 -1.08
C ARG A 95 -4.00 5.58 -0.44
N TRP A 96 -4.98 6.13 -1.16
CA TRP A 96 -5.67 7.37 -0.79
C TRP A 96 -6.68 7.19 0.35
N ARG A 97 -7.31 6.00 0.45
CA ARG A 97 -8.34 5.74 1.47
C ARG A 97 -7.79 5.75 2.90
N ARG A 98 -6.58 5.20 3.12
CA ARG A 98 -5.97 5.18 4.47
C ARG A 98 -5.38 6.53 4.88
N CYS A 99 -4.80 7.28 3.94
CA CYS A 99 -4.33 8.64 4.19
C CYS A 99 -5.48 9.61 4.50
N SER A 100 -6.64 9.47 3.83
CA SER A 100 -7.82 10.30 4.09
C SER A 100 -8.53 9.95 5.41
N GLY A 101 -8.55 8.66 5.81
CA GLY A 101 -9.02 8.25 7.14
C GLY A 101 -8.15 8.77 8.29
N ARG A 102 -6.82 8.86 8.12
CA ARG A 102 -5.90 9.43 9.13
C ARG A 102 -5.76 10.96 9.08
N ARG A 103 -6.32 11.67 8.09
CA ARG A 103 -6.28 13.14 8.05
C ARG A 103 -6.88 13.82 9.30
N GLN A 104 -7.70 13.11 10.07
CA GLN A 104 -8.20 13.60 11.37
C GLN A 104 -7.16 13.53 12.50
N SER A 105 -6.20 12.60 12.44
CA SER A 105 -5.18 12.41 13.49
C SER A 105 -3.94 13.31 13.30
N ILE A 106 -3.57 13.66 12.06
CA ILE A 106 -2.39 14.50 11.77
C ILE A 106 -2.61 16.01 12.00
N ARG A 107 -3.84 16.47 12.26
CA ARG A 107 -4.10 17.88 12.62
C ARG A 107 -3.72 18.23 14.07
N GLY A 108 -3.37 17.24 14.89
CA GLY A 108 -3.04 17.43 16.31
C GLY A 108 -1.55 17.53 16.65
N ALA A 109 -0.63 17.35 15.69
CA ALA A 109 0.80 17.48 15.94
C ALA A 109 1.29 18.85 15.44
N ARG A 110 1.12 19.88 16.27
CA ARG A 110 1.89 21.12 16.20
C ARG A 110 3.16 20.98 17.02
#